data_AF-A0A7S3B5Q7-F1
#
_entry.id   AF-A0A7S3B5Q7-F1
#
_cell.length_a   1.000
_cell.length_b   1.000
_cell.length_c   1.000
_cell.angle_alpha   90.00
_cell.angle_beta   90.00
_cell.angle_gamma   90.00
#
_symmetry.space_group_name_H-M   'P 1'
#
loop_
_entity.id
_entity.type
_entity.pdbx_description
1 polymer ?
#
loop_
_entity_poly.entity_id
_entity_poly.type
_entity_poly.pdbx_seq_one_letter_code
_entity_poly.pdbx_strand_id
1 'polypeptide(L)'
;KKRTRRTLARTRCTHALLARAARTRGTSRVYYTIRHRRRAMQRAYDVVLFGASGFTGRLVAEHLASACGRAPKTPPAAPLRWALAGRDRAKLERIKLGLGLGEAEAEGVGVLVADAADGDALDAICSKAAIVATCVGPYAQHGEALLAACVRNASDYCDLTGEAPYIRRSIDAHHEAAKERGVRLVHCCGFDSVPSDIGAALVVRAAEEAGADGPLSVALLNGSASGGVSGGTVASAFGLFENESLETLQACARPYYLAEGEPGGDCGTLSGVGRVDGAWVGPALMAGINEPVVRRSASLLGWNLASYHERQATGKGFGGLVKALALSLSFTMGIAALAIGPLRRAIRRRLPAQGEGPDEEARESGFFKQTLIALDAGGKEVSRVRVRGNKDPGYGATAVMLGECA
;
A
#
# COMPACT_ATOMS: atom_id res chain seq x y z
N LYS A 1 25.09 -50.54 -13.94
CA LYS A 1 23.71 -49.96 -13.87
C LYS A 1 23.80 -48.58 -13.22
N LYS A 2 23.63 -47.52 -14.01
CA LYS A 2 23.69 -46.11 -13.61
C LYS A 2 22.56 -45.78 -12.63
N ARG A 3 22.84 -45.04 -11.54
CA ARG A 3 21.83 -44.31 -10.78
C ARG A 3 22.37 -42.91 -10.46
N THR A 4 21.94 -41.98 -11.29
CA THR A 4 22.11 -40.53 -11.18
C THR A 4 21.35 -40.01 -9.96
N ARG A 5 22.04 -39.44 -8.97
CA ARG A 5 21.43 -38.58 -7.95
C ARG A 5 21.49 -37.14 -8.45
N ARG A 6 20.31 -36.59 -8.78
CA ARG A 6 20.10 -35.15 -9.01
C ARG A 6 20.28 -34.41 -7.69
N THR A 7 21.24 -33.50 -7.64
CA THR A 7 21.41 -32.53 -6.56
C THR A 7 20.46 -31.37 -6.81
N LEU A 8 19.37 -31.27 -6.04
CA LEU A 8 18.58 -30.04 -5.96
C LEU A 8 19.35 -29.05 -5.07
N ALA A 9 19.95 -28.03 -5.69
CA ALA A 9 20.46 -26.88 -4.98
C ALA A 9 19.27 -26.07 -4.42
N ARG A 10 19.03 -26.18 -3.10
CA ARG A 10 18.16 -25.26 -2.37
C ARG A 10 18.96 -23.98 -2.08
N THR A 11 18.80 -22.97 -2.91
CA THR A 11 19.28 -21.61 -2.62
C THR A 11 18.41 -21.02 -1.50
N ARG A 12 18.90 -21.06 -0.25
CA ARG A 12 18.22 -20.45 0.90
C ARG A 12 18.31 -18.92 0.77
N CYS A 13 17.18 -18.29 0.49
CA CYS A 13 17.01 -16.85 0.59
C CYS A 13 16.95 -16.47 2.08
N THR A 14 18.07 -16.07 2.68
CA THR A 14 18.11 -15.66 4.10
C THR A 14 17.73 -14.18 4.25
N HIS A 15 16.44 -13.91 4.46
CA HIS A 15 15.96 -12.70 5.14
C HIS A 15 15.42 -13.12 6.51
N ALA A 16 16.29 -13.14 7.54
CA ALA A 16 15.86 -13.41 8.90
C ALA A 16 15.49 -12.09 9.60
N LEU A 17 14.19 -11.85 9.78
CA LEU A 17 13.66 -10.86 10.71
C LEU A 17 13.79 -11.42 12.14
N LEU A 18 14.65 -10.84 12.97
CA LEU A 18 14.73 -11.20 14.39
C LEU A 18 13.73 -10.34 15.17
N ALA A 19 12.70 -11.00 15.72
CA ALA A 19 11.75 -10.40 16.65
C ALA A 19 12.31 -10.49 18.08
N ARG A 20 12.32 -9.37 18.81
CA ARG A 20 12.60 -9.37 20.26
C ARG A 20 11.34 -8.90 20.99
N ALA A 21 10.69 -9.80 21.71
CA ALA A 21 9.53 -9.47 22.54
C ALA A 21 10.00 -8.98 23.91
N ALA A 22 9.70 -7.73 24.26
CA ALA A 22 9.83 -7.25 25.64
C ALA A 22 8.49 -7.47 26.36
N ARG A 23 8.47 -8.37 27.35
CA ARG A 23 7.27 -8.62 28.17
C ARG A 23 7.22 -7.58 29.29
N THR A 24 6.34 -6.60 29.18
CA THR A 24 5.80 -5.85 30.33
C THR A 24 4.28 -5.99 30.35
N ARG A 25 3.73 -6.15 31.56
CA ARG A 25 2.34 -6.54 31.84
C ARG A 25 1.34 -5.79 30.95
N GLY A 26 0.64 -6.53 30.09
CA GLY A 26 -0.57 -6.09 29.39
C GLY A 26 -0.44 -5.65 27.92
N THR A 27 0.76 -5.42 27.38
CA THR A 27 0.94 -5.11 25.94
C THR A 27 2.28 -5.66 25.45
N SER A 28 2.24 -6.70 24.60
CA SER A 28 3.46 -7.17 23.91
C SER A 28 3.81 -6.18 22.81
N ARG A 29 4.88 -5.40 22.98
CA ARG A 29 5.51 -4.65 21.89
C ARG A 29 6.57 -5.54 21.25
N VAL A 30 6.37 -5.88 19.98
CA VAL A 30 7.36 -6.61 19.19
C VAL A 30 8.21 -5.60 18.44
N TYR A 31 9.51 -5.63 18.69
CA TYR A 31 10.49 -4.85 17.93
C TYR A 31 11.14 -5.78 16.91
N TYR A 32 11.11 -5.39 15.64
CA TYR A 32 11.82 -6.08 14.56
C TYR A 32 13.11 -5.33 14.28
N THR A 33 14.23 -6.05 14.30
CA THR A 33 15.48 -5.51 13.78
C THR A 33 15.54 -5.83 12.30
N ILE A 34 15.22 -4.85 11.45
CA ILE A 34 15.53 -4.93 10.03
C ILE A 34 17.04 -4.83 9.90
N ARG A 35 17.71 -5.94 9.60
CA ARG A 35 19.11 -5.86 9.14
C ARG A 35 19.09 -5.22 7.76
N HIS A 36 19.30 -3.90 7.72
CA HIS A 36 19.57 -3.23 6.45
C HIS A 36 20.76 -3.94 5.81
N ARG A 37 20.55 -4.57 4.64
CA ARG A 37 21.65 -4.76 3.71
C ARG A 37 22.09 -3.35 3.33
N ARG A 38 23.12 -2.82 3.97
CA ARG A 38 23.84 -1.66 3.44
C ARG A 38 24.36 -2.09 2.08
N ARG A 39 23.65 -1.72 1.02
CA ARG A 39 24.15 -1.83 -0.33
C ARG A 39 25.34 -0.88 -0.38
N ALA A 40 26.55 -1.42 -0.56
CA ALA A 40 27.80 -0.67 -0.63
C ALA A 40 27.92 0.09 -1.97
N MET A 41 26.92 0.90 -2.29
CA MET A 41 26.99 1.94 -3.31
C MET A 41 26.65 3.24 -2.58
N GLN A 42 27.57 4.20 -2.57
CA GLN A 42 27.28 5.53 -2.02
C GLN A 42 26.22 6.22 -2.89
N ARG A 43 24.95 5.99 -2.59
CA ARG A 43 23.83 6.77 -3.14
C ARG A 43 23.89 8.18 -2.57
N ALA A 44 23.59 9.18 -3.38
CA ALA A 44 23.53 10.57 -2.93
C ALA A 44 22.37 10.77 -1.94
N TYR A 45 21.24 10.11 -2.21
CA TYR A 45 20.03 10.16 -1.40
C TYR A 45 19.62 8.76 -0.94
N ASP A 46 19.20 8.67 0.31
CA ASP A 46 18.54 7.50 0.85
C ASP A 46 17.12 7.42 0.26
N VAL A 47 16.38 8.54 0.24
CA VAL A 47 15.02 8.61 -0.31
C VAL A 47 14.90 9.71 -1.36
N VAL A 48 14.29 9.43 -2.52
CA VAL A 48 13.80 10.46 -3.44
C VAL A 48 12.29 10.42 -3.49
N LEU A 49 11.63 11.54 -3.19
CA LEU A 49 10.19 11.70 -3.28
C LEU A 49 9.80 12.31 -4.64
N PHE A 50 9.38 11.48 -5.58
CA PHE A 50 8.95 11.91 -6.92
C PHE A 50 7.46 12.30 -6.93
N GLY A 51 7.15 13.45 -7.52
CA GLY A 51 5.81 14.04 -7.44
C GLY A 51 5.57 14.87 -6.18
N ALA A 52 6.65 15.37 -5.56
CA ALA A 52 6.59 16.14 -4.31
C ALA A 52 5.71 17.40 -4.39
N SER A 53 5.52 17.98 -5.57
CA SER A 53 4.64 19.15 -5.76
C SER A 53 3.14 18.83 -5.79
N GLY A 54 2.77 17.54 -5.90
CA GLY A 54 1.37 17.09 -5.87
C GLY A 54 0.76 17.18 -4.47
N PHE A 55 -0.56 17.00 -4.37
CA PHE A 55 -1.27 17.09 -3.09
C PHE A 55 -0.70 16.13 -2.03
N THR A 56 -0.70 14.82 -2.33
CA THR A 56 -0.15 13.81 -1.42
C THR A 56 1.37 13.92 -1.28
N GLY A 57 2.08 14.29 -2.35
CA GLY A 57 3.53 14.52 -2.32
C GLY A 57 3.95 15.58 -1.31
N ARG A 58 3.20 16.68 -1.18
CA ARG A 58 3.47 17.72 -0.17
C ARG A 58 3.32 17.18 1.25
N LEU A 59 2.26 16.40 1.52
CA LEU A 59 2.03 15.80 2.83
C LEU A 59 3.12 14.79 3.22
N VAL A 60 3.61 14.01 2.25
CA VAL A 60 4.74 13.09 2.48
C VAL A 60 6.03 13.88 2.75
N ALA A 61 6.26 14.98 2.02
CA ALA A 61 7.40 15.86 2.27
C ALA A 61 7.34 16.49 3.68
N GLU A 62 6.17 16.93 4.14
CA GLU A 62 5.93 17.40 5.51
C GLU A 62 6.25 16.32 6.55
N HIS A 63 5.78 15.08 6.31
CA HIS A 63 6.10 13.94 7.20
C HIS A 63 7.61 13.69 7.26
N LEU A 64 8.28 13.58 6.11
CA LEU A 64 9.74 13.34 6.03
C LEU A 64 10.54 14.46 6.71
N ALA A 65 10.18 15.73 6.48
CA ALA A 65 10.81 16.87 7.15
C ALA A 65 10.63 16.80 8.68
N SER A 66 9.41 16.51 9.14
CA SER A 66 9.11 16.38 10.57
C SER A 66 9.84 15.19 11.22
N ALA A 67 9.98 14.08 10.50
CA ALA A 67 10.67 12.88 10.96
C ALA A 67 12.17 13.12 11.08
N CYS A 68 12.77 13.91 10.19
CA CYS A 68 14.17 14.35 10.29
C CYS A 68 14.42 15.26 11.50
N GLY A 69 13.43 16.08 11.89
CA GLY A 69 13.52 16.98 13.06
C GLY A 69 13.21 16.30 14.41
N ARG A 70 12.52 15.15 14.41
CA ARG A 70 12.25 14.37 15.63
C ARG A 70 13.45 13.51 15.96
N ALA A 71 14.18 13.85 17.03
CA ALA A 71 15.22 12.96 17.56
C ALA A 71 14.61 11.58 17.84
N PRO A 72 14.97 10.51 17.11
CA PRO A 72 14.43 9.20 17.39
C PRO A 72 14.97 8.72 18.73
N LYS A 73 14.21 7.87 19.43
CA LYS A 73 14.62 7.28 20.73
C LYS A 73 16.00 6.60 20.68
N THR A 74 16.42 6.22 19.47
CA THR A 74 17.78 5.86 19.11
C THR A 74 18.17 6.69 17.88
N PRO A 75 19.05 7.70 18.01
CA PRO A 75 19.51 8.49 16.87
C PRO A 75 20.14 7.57 15.81
N PRO A 76 19.79 7.68 14.51
CA PRO A 76 20.57 7.05 13.46
C PRO A 76 21.99 7.63 13.50
N ALA A 77 22.96 6.83 13.04
CA ALA A 77 24.36 7.24 13.00
C ALA A 77 24.63 8.45 12.08
N ALA A 78 23.69 8.79 11.20
CA ALA A 78 23.71 9.94 10.29
C ALA A 78 22.27 10.42 10.00
N PRO A 79 22.08 11.72 9.68
CA PRO A 79 20.78 12.24 9.25
C PRO A 79 20.32 11.60 7.94
N LEU A 80 18.99 11.52 7.74
CA LEU A 80 18.39 11.04 6.49
C LEU A 80 18.72 11.99 5.34
N ARG A 81 19.29 11.47 4.26
CA ARG A 81 19.56 12.26 3.05
C ARG A 81 18.42 12.00 2.07
N TRP A 82 17.67 13.03 1.70
CA TRP A 82 16.53 12.86 0.80
C TRP A 82 16.41 13.98 -0.22
N ALA A 83 15.59 13.79 -1.25
CA ALA A 83 15.35 14.83 -2.24
C ALA A 83 13.87 14.92 -2.63
N LEU A 84 13.43 16.16 -2.88
CA LEU A 84 12.17 16.45 -3.53
C LEU A 84 12.38 16.38 -5.05
N ALA A 85 11.51 15.65 -5.74
CA ALA A 85 11.62 15.50 -7.18
C ALA A 85 10.29 15.73 -7.92
N GLY A 86 10.39 16.31 -9.11
CA GLY A 86 9.26 16.61 -9.98
C GLY A 86 9.63 17.57 -11.11
N ARG A 87 8.65 17.95 -11.93
CA ARG A 87 8.90 18.70 -13.17
C ARG A 87 9.14 20.22 -13.02
N ASP A 88 8.75 20.80 -11.88
CA ASP A 88 8.75 22.25 -11.67
C ASP A 88 9.68 22.62 -10.51
N ARG A 89 10.92 23.02 -10.83
CA ARG A 89 11.93 23.39 -9.82
C ARG A 89 11.41 24.47 -8.88
N ALA A 90 10.80 25.53 -9.40
CA ALA A 90 10.34 26.65 -8.58
C ALA A 90 9.26 26.25 -7.56
N LYS A 91 8.38 25.29 -7.91
CA LYS A 91 7.45 24.70 -6.92
C LYS A 91 8.16 23.87 -5.86
N LEU A 92 9.15 23.07 -6.25
CA LEU A 92 9.91 22.24 -5.30
C LEU A 92 10.70 23.10 -4.31
N GLU A 93 11.38 24.15 -4.79
CA GLU A 93 12.11 25.10 -3.91
C GLU A 93 11.16 25.82 -2.94
N ARG A 94 9.96 26.23 -3.39
CA ARG A 94 8.95 26.81 -2.50
C ARG A 94 8.48 25.86 -1.42
N ILE A 95 8.31 24.57 -1.75
CA ILE A 95 7.96 23.54 -0.75
C ILE A 95 9.10 23.38 0.24
N LYS A 96 10.34 23.24 -0.25
CA LYS A 96 11.54 23.14 0.58
C LYS A 96 11.63 24.31 1.59
N LEU A 97 11.47 25.54 1.08
CA LEU A 97 11.45 26.75 1.90
C LEU A 97 10.30 26.76 2.92
N GLY A 98 9.09 26.38 2.50
CA GLY A 98 7.92 26.31 3.38
C GLY A 98 8.04 25.27 4.50
N LEU A 99 8.85 24.24 4.29
CA LEU A 99 9.19 23.23 5.30
C LEU A 99 10.31 23.69 6.26
N GLY A 100 10.86 24.89 6.07
CA GLY A 100 11.99 25.39 6.86
C GLY A 100 13.32 24.69 6.56
N LEU A 101 13.43 24.03 5.40
CA LEU A 101 14.65 23.37 4.93
C LEU A 101 15.43 24.40 4.11
N GLY A 102 16.58 24.86 4.59
CA GLY A 102 17.26 26.05 4.10
C GLY A 102 17.81 25.95 2.66
N GLU A 103 18.30 27.07 2.12
CA GLU A 103 18.86 27.16 0.75
C GLU A 103 20.12 26.31 0.52
N ALA A 104 20.82 25.91 1.58
CA ALA A 104 22.04 25.12 1.43
C ALA A 104 21.74 23.65 1.10
N GLU A 105 22.31 23.15 0.00
CA GLU A 105 22.41 21.71 -0.33
C GLU A 105 23.10 20.90 0.80
N ALA A 106 23.74 21.58 1.75
CA ALA A 106 24.43 21.01 2.91
C ALA A 106 23.51 20.38 3.98
N GLU A 107 22.19 20.64 3.98
CA GLU A 107 21.26 20.07 4.99
C GLU A 107 20.75 18.66 4.64
N GLY A 108 21.29 18.03 3.59
CA GLY A 108 20.89 16.67 3.20
C GLY A 108 19.55 16.58 2.47
N VAL A 109 18.94 17.72 2.12
CA VAL A 109 17.69 17.79 1.32
C VAL A 109 17.94 18.43 -0.05
N GLY A 110 17.89 17.60 -1.09
CA GLY A 110 18.11 18.01 -2.48
C GLY A 110 16.82 18.34 -3.24
N VAL A 111 16.99 18.99 -4.40
CA VAL A 111 15.93 19.21 -5.40
C VAL A 111 16.35 18.62 -6.74
N LEU A 112 15.58 17.67 -7.24
CA LEU A 112 15.81 16.98 -8.52
C LEU A 112 14.68 17.29 -9.50
N VAL A 113 15.03 17.62 -10.73
CA VAL A 113 14.05 17.96 -11.76
C VAL A 113 13.97 16.82 -12.77
N ALA A 114 12.77 16.29 -12.97
CA ALA A 114 12.47 15.37 -14.07
C ALA A 114 10.96 15.40 -14.37
N ASP A 115 10.62 15.27 -15.64
CA ASP A 115 9.28 14.93 -16.08
C ASP A 115 9.11 13.39 -16.09
N ALA A 116 7.91 12.89 -15.84
CA ALA A 116 7.64 11.45 -15.83
C ALA A 116 7.75 10.83 -17.24
N ALA A 117 7.74 11.64 -18.30
CA ALA A 117 7.96 11.20 -19.67
C ALA A 117 9.44 11.23 -20.11
N ASP A 118 10.35 11.77 -19.29
CA ASP A 118 11.78 11.89 -19.63
C ASP A 118 12.59 10.73 -19.05
N GLY A 119 12.82 9.70 -19.85
CA GLY A 119 13.52 8.48 -19.43
C GLY A 119 14.93 8.73 -18.92
N ASP A 120 15.70 9.60 -19.57
CA ASP A 120 17.09 9.89 -19.20
C ASP A 120 17.14 10.65 -17.86
N ALA A 121 16.23 11.59 -17.65
CA ALA A 121 16.11 12.28 -16.38
C ALA A 121 15.68 11.34 -15.25
N LEU A 122 14.78 10.40 -15.52
CA LEU A 122 14.36 9.37 -14.56
C LEU A 122 15.53 8.43 -14.19
N ASP A 123 16.32 7.99 -15.17
CA ASP A 123 17.53 7.19 -14.92
C ASP A 123 18.55 7.98 -14.07
N ALA A 124 18.75 9.26 -14.37
CA ALA A 124 19.62 10.15 -13.59
C ALA A 124 19.16 10.32 -12.13
N ILE A 125 17.84 10.37 -11.87
CA ILE A 125 17.29 10.37 -10.52
C ILE A 125 17.51 9.01 -9.84
N CYS A 126 17.12 7.92 -10.50
CA CYS A 126 17.17 6.58 -9.90
C CYS A 126 18.60 6.19 -9.54
N SER A 127 19.59 6.51 -10.37
CA SER A 127 21.01 6.24 -10.10
C SER A 127 21.52 6.89 -8.80
N LYS A 128 20.90 7.98 -8.35
CA LYS A 128 21.27 8.73 -7.13
C LYS A 128 20.53 8.27 -5.87
N ALA A 129 19.46 7.48 -6.01
CA ALA A 129 18.55 7.11 -4.92
C ALA A 129 18.80 5.69 -4.41
N ALA A 130 18.66 5.45 -3.10
CA ALA A 130 18.52 4.09 -2.59
C ALA A 130 17.09 3.57 -2.82
N ILE A 131 16.09 4.41 -2.52
CA ILE A 131 14.67 4.19 -2.86
C ILE A 131 14.06 5.43 -3.51
N VAL A 132 13.17 5.21 -4.47
CA VAL A 132 12.30 6.24 -5.03
C VAL A 132 10.86 5.98 -4.58
N ALA A 133 10.29 6.92 -3.82
CA ALA A 133 8.90 6.94 -3.44
C ALA A 133 8.13 7.88 -4.38
N THR A 134 7.10 7.40 -5.07
CA THR A 134 6.37 8.20 -6.06
C THR A 134 4.92 8.46 -5.65
N CYS A 135 4.51 9.72 -5.86
CA CYS A 135 3.15 10.20 -5.74
C CYS A 135 2.58 10.65 -7.10
N VAL A 136 3.19 10.23 -8.22
CA VAL A 136 2.80 10.63 -9.58
C VAL A 136 1.79 9.63 -10.16
N GLY A 137 0.51 9.92 -9.95
CA GLY A 137 -0.60 9.20 -10.59
C GLY A 137 -1.33 10.04 -11.66
N PRO A 138 -2.20 9.43 -12.49
CA PRO A 138 -2.57 8.01 -12.51
C PRO A 138 -1.40 7.09 -12.93
N TYR A 139 -1.21 5.99 -12.23
CA TYR A 139 0.01 5.17 -12.35
C TYR A 139 0.03 4.34 -13.63
N ALA A 140 -1.12 3.89 -14.11
CA ALA A 140 -1.26 3.23 -15.40
C ALA A 140 -0.71 4.08 -16.57
N GLN A 141 -0.68 5.41 -16.43
CA GLN A 141 -0.20 6.33 -17.46
C GLN A 141 1.24 6.80 -17.21
N HIS A 142 1.64 6.99 -15.96
CA HIS A 142 2.90 7.66 -15.61
C HIS A 142 3.89 6.81 -14.80
N GLY A 143 3.47 5.66 -14.29
CA GLY A 143 4.26 4.86 -13.34
C GLY A 143 5.34 3.99 -14.00
N GLU A 144 5.05 3.46 -15.19
CA GLU A 144 5.87 2.43 -15.85
C GLU A 144 7.32 2.88 -16.10
N ALA A 145 7.50 4.09 -16.65
CA ALA A 145 8.83 4.59 -17.00
C ALA A 145 9.75 4.72 -15.78
N LEU A 146 9.21 5.24 -14.67
CA LEU A 146 9.96 5.39 -13.42
C LEU A 146 10.27 4.04 -12.76
N LEU A 147 9.29 3.13 -12.73
CA LEU A 147 9.50 1.79 -12.17
C LEU A 147 10.60 1.05 -12.95
N ALA A 148 10.53 1.08 -14.28
CA ALA A 148 11.56 0.47 -15.13
C ALA A 148 12.95 1.11 -14.90
N ALA A 149 13.02 2.44 -14.71
CA ALA A 149 14.28 3.13 -14.38
C ALA A 149 14.83 2.70 -13.01
N CYS A 150 13.97 2.50 -12.01
CA CYS A 150 14.37 1.97 -10.70
C CYS A 150 15.01 0.58 -10.84
N VAL A 151 14.39 -0.32 -11.62
CA VAL A 151 14.94 -1.66 -11.89
C VAL A 151 16.29 -1.57 -12.60
N ARG A 152 16.43 -0.76 -13.66
CA ARG A 152 17.69 -0.58 -14.40
C ARG A 152 18.83 -0.10 -13.49
N ASN A 153 18.55 0.89 -12.65
CA ASN A 153 19.54 1.53 -11.77
C ASN A 153 19.73 0.84 -10.42
N ALA A 154 19.01 -0.26 -10.18
CA ALA A 154 19.05 -1.02 -8.95
C ALA A 154 18.65 -0.19 -7.70
N SER A 155 17.58 0.57 -7.83
CA SER A 155 16.99 1.41 -6.78
C SER A 155 15.64 0.84 -6.39
N ASP A 156 15.35 0.77 -5.09
CA ASP A 156 14.06 0.30 -4.60
C ASP A 156 12.96 1.29 -4.99
N TYR A 157 11.72 0.81 -5.07
CA TYR A 157 10.56 1.58 -5.54
C TYR A 157 9.38 1.40 -4.59
N CYS A 158 8.71 2.49 -4.27
CA CYS A 158 7.39 2.44 -3.65
C CYS A 158 6.40 3.48 -4.20
N ASP A 159 5.10 3.15 -4.19
CA ASP A 159 4.04 4.02 -4.70
C ASP A 159 2.75 3.97 -3.87
N LEU A 160 1.76 4.76 -4.28
CA LEU A 160 0.41 4.79 -3.69
C LEU A 160 -0.67 4.26 -4.63
N THR A 161 -0.31 3.40 -5.59
CA THR A 161 -1.28 2.98 -6.61
C THR A 161 -2.42 2.17 -6.00
N GLY A 162 -3.65 2.43 -6.46
CA GLY A 162 -4.82 1.57 -6.25
C GLY A 162 -5.23 0.82 -7.53
N GLU A 163 -4.37 0.83 -8.56
CA GLU A 163 -4.70 0.41 -9.92
C GLU A 163 -4.19 -1.02 -10.18
N ALA A 164 -5.00 -2.03 -9.84
CA ALA A 164 -4.62 -3.45 -10.00
C ALA A 164 -4.05 -3.82 -11.39
N PRO A 165 -4.60 -3.35 -12.54
CA PRO A 165 -4.02 -3.63 -13.84
C PRO A 165 -2.57 -3.14 -14.00
N TYR A 166 -2.27 -1.96 -13.46
CA TYR A 166 -0.90 -1.41 -13.48
C TYR A 166 0.04 -2.28 -12.66
N ILE A 167 -0.39 -2.73 -11.47
CA ILE A 167 0.42 -3.63 -10.64
C ILE A 167 0.67 -4.95 -11.37
N ARG A 168 -0.36 -5.55 -11.98
CA ARG A 168 -0.21 -6.78 -12.78
C ARG A 168 0.81 -6.61 -13.91
N ARG A 169 0.68 -5.55 -14.72
CA ARG A 169 1.63 -5.22 -15.79
C ARG A 169 3.05 -5.03 -15.25
N SER A 170 3.19 -4.33 -14.12
CA SER A 170 4.48 -4.11 -13.46
C SER A 170 5.12 -5.42 -13.02
N ILE A 171 4.32 -6.35 -12.46
CA ILE A 171 4.79 -7.69 -12.07
C ILE A 171 5.23 -8.47 -13.30
N ASP A 172 4.39 -8.53 -14.34
CA ASP A 172 4.67 -9.31 -15.57
C ASP A 172 5.94 -8.82 -16.27
N ALA A 173 6.15 -7.51 -16.31
CA ALA A 173 7.28 -6.91 -17.01
C ALA A 173 8.59 -6.93 -16.19
N HIS A 174 8.52 -6.77 -14.86
CA HIS A 174 9.70 -6.41 -14.07
C HIS A 174 10.04 -7.32 -12.90
N HIS A 175 9.16 -8.25 -12.50
CA HIS A 175 9.36 -9.04 -11.28
C HIS A 175 10.66 -9.85 -11.28
N GLU A 176 10.96 -10.57 -12.37
CA GLU A 176 12.18 -11.38 -12.46
C GLU A 176 13.44 -10.51 -12.54
N ALA A 177 13.43 -9.46 -13.36
CA ALA A 177 14.55 -8.53 -13.45
C ALA A 177 14.84 -7.82 -12.10
N ALA A 178 13.80 -7.47 -11.34
CA ALA A 178 13.94 -6.90 -10.01
C ALA A 178 14.55 -7.92 -9.03
N LYS A 179 14.12 -9.19 -9.06
CA LYS A 179 14.70 -10.28 -8.26
C LYS A 179 16.18 -10.50 -8.55
N GLU A 180 16.55 -10.60 -9.82
CA GLU A 180 17.94 -10.77 -10.24
C GLU A 180 18.82 -9.62 -9.77
N ARG A 181 18.29 -8.39 -9.83
CA ARG A 181 19.01 -7.18 -9.40
C ARG A 181 18.88 -6.88 -7.91
N GLY A 182 18.14 -7.68 -7.15
CA GLY A 182 17.89 -7.45 -5.72
C GLY A 182 17.21 -6.11 -5.44
N VAL A 183 16.27 -5.71 -6.29
CA VAL A 183 15.44 -4.50 -6.18
C VAL A 183 14.09 -4.87 -5.59
N ARG A 184 13.58 -4.03 -4.68
CA ARG A 184 12.23 -4.16 -4.13
C ARG A 184 11.28 -3.23 -4.89
N LEU A 185 10.18 -3.78 -5.37
CA LEU A 185 9.06 -3.03 -5.94
C LEU A 185 7.87 -3.21 -5.01
N VAL A 186 7.48 -2.16 -4.31
CA VAL A 186 6.40 -2.19 -3.30
C VAL A 186 5.28 -1.25 -3.72
N HIS A 187 4.17 -1.83 -4.16
CA HIS A 187 2.99 -1.05 -4.52
C HIS A 187 2.09 -0.80 -3.29
N CYS A 188 1.17 0.15 -3.41
CA CYS A 188 0.08 0.36 -2.45
C CYS A 188 0.55 0.76 -1.02
N CYS A 189 1.63 1.54 -0.91
CA CYS A 189 2.22 1.99 0.36
C CYS A 189 1.42 3.08 1.09
N GLY A 190 0.11 3.12 0.92
CA GLY A 190 -0.79 4.03 1.62
C GLY A 190 -1.73 3.30 2.56
N PHE A 191 -2.73 4.03 3.09
CA PHE A 191 -3.84 3.40 3.82
C PHE A 191 -4.55 2.33 2.98
N ASP A 192 -4.51 2.50 1.65
CA ASP A 192 -5.11 1.61 0.67
C ASP A 192 -4.36 0.28 0.44
N SER A 193 -3.65 -0.22 1.45
CA SER A 193 -3.25 -1.64 1.59
C SER A 193 -2.38 -1.86 2.82
N VAL A 194 -1.60 -0.87 3.29
CA VAL A 194 -0.65 -1.07 4.41
C VAL A 194 -1.33 -1.63 5.67
N PRO A 195 -2.47 -1.10 6.15
CA PRO A 195 -3.18 -1.66 7.30
C PRO A 195 -3.71 -3.08 7.05
N SER A 196 -4.17 -3.37 5.83
CA SER A 196 -4.71 -4.67 5.42
C SER A 196 -3.60 -5.72 5.35
N ASP A 197 -2.49 -5.41 4.69
CA ASP A 197 -1.36 -6.31 4.45
C ASP A 197 -0.53 -6.58 5.71
N ILE A 198 -0.04 -5.52 6.37
CA ILE A 198 0.71 -5.68 7.62
C ILE A 198 -0.20 -6.22 8.72
N GLY A 199 -1.48 -5.81 8.75
CA GLY A 199 -2.46 -6.36 9.68
C GLY A 199 -2.64 -7.87 9.49
N ALA A 200 -2.75 -8.34 8.24
CA ALA A 200 -2.87 -9.75 7.91
C ALA A 200 -1.62 -10.54 8.32
N ALA A 201 -0.44 -10.00 8.01
CA ALA A 201 0.82 -10.60 8.45
C ALA A 201 0.90 -10.75 9.97
N LEU A 202 0.48 -9.72 10.72
CA LEU A 202 0.52 -9.73 12.18
C LEU A 202 -0.50 -10.70 12.78
N VAL A 203 -1.72 -10.80 12.24
CA VAL A 203 -2.76 -11.68 12.79
C VAL A 203 -2.46 -13.15 12.48
N VAL A 204 -1.97 -13.47 11.28
CA VAL A 204 -1.52 -14.82 10.90
C VAL A 204 -0.39 -15.26 11.82
N ARG A 205 0.64 -14.42 11.99
CA ARG A 205 1.76 -14.75 12.87
C ARG A 205 1.36 -14.90 14.33
N ALA A 206 0.45 -14.05 14.83
CA ALA A 206 -0.04 -14.19 16.19
C ALA A 206 -0.80 -15.52 16.40
N ALA A 207 -1.48 -16.04 15.37
CA ALA A 207 -2.12 -17.35 15.42
C ALA A 207 -1.07 -18.48 15.40
N GLU A 208 -0.06 -18.40 14.53
CA GLU A 208 1.06 -19.38 14.50
C GLU A 208 1.80 -19.41 15.85
N GLU A 209 2.10 -18.25 16.44
CA GLU A 209 2.73 -18.14 17.76
C GLU A 209 1.84 -18.71 18.90
N ALA A 210 0.51 -18.77 18.67
CA ALA A 210 -0.44 -19.39 19.58
C ALA A 210 -0.63 -20.90 19.34
N GLY A 211 0.09 -21.50 18.38
CA GLY A 211 0.02 -22.93 18.06
C GLY A 211 -1.02 -23.29 17.00
N ALA A 212 -1.35 -22.36 16.10
CA ALA A 212 -2.15 -22.67 14.93
C ALA A 212 -1.29 -23.37 13.86
N ASP A 213 -1.65 -24.60 13.53
CA ASP A 213 -0.85 -25.44 12.62
C ASP A 213 -1.47 -25.59 11.23
N GLY A 214 -2.72 -25.16 11.06
CA GLY A 214 -3.52 -25.32 9.84
C GLY A 214 -3.87 -24.01 9.14
N PRO A 215 -4.37 -24.06 7.89
CA PRO A 215 -4.72 -22.88 7.11
C PRO A 215 -5.70 -21.96 7.83
N LEU A 216 -5.42 -20.66 7.79
CA LEU A 216 -6.18 -19.62 8.49
C LEU A 216 -7.06 -18.83 7.52
N SER A 217 -8.32 -18.62 7.89
CA SER A 217 -9.17 -17.62 7.24
C SER A 217 -9.08 -16.29 8.00
N VAL A 218 -8.72 -15.22 7.31
CA VAL A 218 -8.60 -13.88 7.91
C VAL A 218 -9.74 -12.99 7.44
N ALA A 219 -10.43 -12.35 8.38
CA ALA A 219 -11.41 -11.32 8.10
C ALA A 219 -10.94 -9.98 8.66
N LEU A 220 -10.80 -8.96 7.79
CA LEU A 220 -10.65 -7.57 8.18
C LEU A 220 -12.02 -6.90 8.23
N LEU A 221 -12.34 -6.32 9.38
CA LEU A 221 -13.55 -5.54 9.62
C LEU A 221 -13.21 -4.06 9.69
N ASN A 222 -13.67 -3.31 8.70
CA ASN A 222 -13.66 -1.86 8.70
C ASN A 222 -14.69 -1.36 9.72
N GLY A 223 -14.20 -0.65 10.73
CA GLY A 223 -14.99 -0.04 11.80
C GLY A 223 -15.35 1.40 11.47
N SER A 224 -15.35 2.26 12.49
CA SER A 224 -15.55 3.69 12.29
C SER A 224 -14.31 4.33 11.68
N ALA A 225 -14.53 5.21 10.70
CA ALA A 225 -13.50 6.03 10.09
C ALA A 225 -14.07 7.41 9.75
N SER A 226 -13.18 8.40 9.71
CA SER A 226 -13.46 9.76 9.25
C SER A 226 -12.32 10.19 8.33
N GLY A 227 -12.63 10.50 7.08
CA GLY A 227 -11.67 10.92 6.07
C GLY A 227 -12.30 11.30 4.73
N GLY A 228 -11.49 11.92 3.87
CA GLY A 228 -11.90 12.41 2.56
C GLY A 228 -11.30 11.62 1.38
N VAL A 229 -11.68 12.02 0.17
CA VAL A 229 -11.16 11.51 -1.11
C VAL A 229 -10.55 12.69 -1.89
N SER A 230 -9.47 12.48 -2.65
CA SER A 230 -8.85 13.48 -3.52
C SER A 230 -9.23 13.26 -4.97
N GLY A 231 -9.05 14.29 -5.80
CA GLY A 231 -9.22 14.13 -7.23
C GLY A 231 -8.23 13.16 -7.88
N GLY A 232 -7.08 12.90 -7.25
CA GLY A 232 -6.13 11.87 -7.71
C GLY A 232 -6.74 10.46 -7.61
N THR A 233 -7.30 10.13 -6.44
CA THR A 233 -8.02 8.85 -6.23
C THR A 233 -9.22 8.72 -7.16
N VAL A 234 -9.98 9.81 -7.37
CA VAL A 234 -11.10 9.84 -8.32
C VAL A 234 -10.60 9.57 -9.74
N ALA A 235 -9.51 10.23 -10.18
CA ALA A 235 -8.95 10.02 -11.51
C ALA A 235 -8.50 8.57 -11.73
N SER A 236 -7.83 7.95 -10.76
CA SER A 236 -7.44 6.53 -10.83
C SER A 236 -8.66 5.60 -10.93
N ALA A 237 -9.69 5.81 -10.10
CA ALA A 237 -10.90 5.00 -10.12
C ALA A 237 -11.66 5.12 -11.47
N PHE A 238 -11.74 6.32 -12.03
CA PHE A 238 -12.38 6.54 -13.34
C PHE A 238 -11.52 6.01 -14.50
N GLY A 239 -10.20 6.15 -14.40
CA GLY A 239 -9.25 5.65 -15.38
C GLY A 239 -9.36 4.14 -15.60
N LEU A 240 -9.67 3.38 -14.55
CA LEU A 240 -9.95 1.95 -14.65
C LEU A 240 -11.12 1.65 -15.62
N PHE A 241 -12.21 2.41 -15.57
CA PHE A 241 -13.37 2.22 -16.47
C PHE A 241 -13.24 2.94 -17.83
N GLU A 242 -12.33 3.90 -17.94
CA GLU A 242 -12.14 4.69 -19.17
C GLU A 242 -11.08 4.08 -20.08
N ASN A 243 -10.05 3.44 -19.51
CA ASN A 243 -8.85 3.04 -20.26
C ASN A 243 -8.62 1.52 -20.30
N GLU A 244 -9.31 0.72 -19.48
CA GLU A 244 -9.12 -0.73 -19.46
C GLU A 244 -10.28 -1.46 -20.17
N SER A 245 -9.96 -2.62 -20.76
CA SER A 245 -10.95 -3.47 -21.44
C SER A 245 -11.85 -4.18 -20.43
N LEU A 246 -13.03 -4.62 -20.87
CA LEU A 246 -13.92 -5.44 -20.03
C LEU A 246 -13.24 -6.73 -19.57
N GLU A 247 -12.40 -7.32 -20.41
CA GLU A 247 -11.61 -8.50 -20.09
C GLU A 247 -10.64 -8.22 -18.93
N THR A 248 -9.92 -7.09 -18.96
CA THR A 248 -9.06 -6.68 -17.85
C THR A 248 -9.86 -6.47 -16.57
N LEU A 249 -11.02 -5.82 -16.64
CA LEU A 249 -11.88 -5.61 -15.48
C LEU A 249 -12.38 -6.93 -14.87
N GLN A 250 -12.74 -7.90 -15.71
CA GLN A 250 -13.12 -9.24 -15.28
C GLN A 250 -11.94 -9.99 -14.66
N ALA A 251 -10.73 -9.85 -15.22
CA ALA A 251 -9.52 -10.45 -14.66
C ALA A 251 -9.20 -9.86 -13.27
N CYS A 252 -9.30 -8.54 -13.09
CA CYS A 252 -9.11 -7.87 -11.81
C CYS A 252 -10.06 -8.35 -10.71
N ALA A 253 -11.24 -8.85 -11.07
CA ALA A 253 -12.21 -9.39 -10.10
C ALA A 253 -11.81 -10.78 -9.56
N ARG A 254 -10.79 -11.44 -10.14
CA ARG A 254 -10.30 -12.73 -9.65
C ARG A 254 -9.59 -12.56 -8.30
N PRO A 255 -9.87 -13.40 -7.29
CA PRO A 255 -9.29 -13.25 -5.95
C PRO A 255 -7.76 -13.20 -5.93
N TYR A 256 -7.11 -14.03 -6.76
CA TYR A 256 -5.67 -14.22 -6.82
C TYR A 256 -4.99 -13.44 -7.97
N TYR A 257 -5.64 -12.41 -8.53
CA TYR A 257 -5.15 -11.67 -9.71
C TYR A 257 -3.69 -11.21 -9.62
N LEU A 258 -3.22 -10.81 -8.43
CA LEU A 258 -1.85 -10.36 -8.18
C LEU A 258 -0.94 -11.43 -7.57
N ALA A 259 -1.48 -12.56 -7.12
CA ALA A 259 -0.73 -13.57 -6.38
C ALA A 259 0.08 -14.51 -7.28
N GLU A 260 1.05 -15.20 -6.69
CA GLU A 260 1.73 -16.32 -7.34
C GLU A 260 0.91 -17.59 -7.19
N GLY A 261 0.30 -18.03 -8.28
CA GLY A 261 -0.55 -19.22 -8.32
C GLY A 261 -1.98 -18.98 -7.83
N GLU A 262 -2.80 -20.02 -7.94
CA GLU A 262 -4.21 -20.01 -7.58
C GLU A 262 -4.53 -21.24 -6.71
N PRO A 263 -4.29 -21.18 -5.39
CA PRO A 263 -4.56 -22.32 -4.50
C PRO A 263 -6.06 -22.67 -4.44
N GLY A 264 -6.94 -21.75 -4.87
CA GLY A 264 -8.39 -21.95 -4.92
C GLY A 264 -9.04 -21.86 -3.54
N GLY A 265 -10.38 -22.00 -3.49
CA GLY A 265 -11.14 -22.02 -2.24
C GLY A 265 -11.49 -20.66 -1.64
N ASP A 266 -10.88 -19.57 -2.13
CA ASP A 266 -11.21 -18.19 -1.74
C ASP A 266 -12.06 -17.48 -2.80
N CYS A 267 -12.88 -16.53 -2.38
CA CYS A 267 -13.76 -15.72 -3.24
C CYS A 267 -13.67 -14.24 -2.89
N GLY A 268 -13.87 -13.38 -3.88
CA GLY A 268 -13.88 -11.93 -3.69
C GLY A 268 -15.11 -11.47 -2.89
N THR A 269 -14.97 -10.38 -2.14
CA THR A 269 -16.02 -9.89 -1.22
C THR A 269 -16.74 -8.62 -1.67
N LEU A 270 -16.51 -8.19 -2.92
CA LEU A 270 -17.10 -6.99 -3.51
C LEU A 270 -18.63 -7.05 -3.66
N SER A 271 -19.26 -8.18 -3.34
CA SER A 271 -20.71 -8.34 -3.34
C SER A 271 -21.22 -9.10 -2.12
N GLY A 272 -22.51 -8.89 -1.83
CA GLY A 272 -23.26 -9.66 -0.86
C GLY A 272 -23.10 -9.18 0.58
N VAL A 273 -23.81 -9.86 1.47
CA VAL A 273 -23.81 -9.63 2.91
C VAL A 273 -23.35 -10.88 3.64
N GLY A 274 -22.76 -10.70 4.81
CA GLY A 274 -22.28 -11.82 5.62
C GLY A 274 -22.36 -11.54 7.10
N ARG A 275 -21.83 -12.46 7.90
CA ARG A 275 -21.68 -12.29 9.35
C ARG A 275 -20.27 -12.64 9.80
N VAL A 276 -19.67 -11.77 10.61
CA VAL A 276 -18.36 -11.96 11.24
C VAL A 276 -18.43 -11.36 12.64
N ASP A 277 -17.88 -12.04 13.65
CA ASP A 277 -17.86 -11.57 15.05
C ASP A 277 -19.25 -11.14 15.59
N GLY A 278 -20.29 -11.88 15.16
CA GLY A 278 -21.68 -11.62 15.50
C GLY A 278 -22.31 -10.38 14.83
N ALA A 279 -21.54 -9.56 14.10
CA ALA A 279 -22.02 -8.41 13.34
C ALA A 279 -22.36 -8.79 11.89
N TRP A 280 -23.32 -8.07 11.31
CA TRP A 280 -23.53 -8.07 9.87
C TRP A 280 -22.45 -7.26 9.18
N VAL A 281 -22.10 -7.70 7.98
CA VAL A 281 -21.09 -7.06 7.16
C VAL A 281 -21.54 -6.95 5.71
N GLY A 282 -21.09 -5.89 5.04
CA GLY A 282 -21.29 -5.65 3.60
C GLY A 282 -19.96 -5.47 2.86
N PRO A 283 -19.99 -5.14 1.56
CA PRO A 283 -18.78 -4.90 0.79
C PRO A 283 -17.99 -3.72 1.35
N ALA A 284 -16.66 -3.84 1.36
CA ALA A 284 -15.76 -2.75 1.66
C ALA A 284 -15.25 -2.12 0.35
N LEU A 285 -15.12 -0.80 0.33
CA LEU A 285 -14.75 -0.04 -0.86
C LEU A 285 -13.41 -0.50 -1.47
N MET A 286 -12.41 -0.72 -0.61
CA MET A 286 -11.05 -1.06 -1.03
C MET A 286 -10.77 -2.56 -1.12
N ALA A 287 -11.76 -3.43 -0.87
CA ALA A 287 -11.55 -4.88 -0.94
C ALA A 287 -11.07 -5.35 -2.33
N GLY A 288 -11.46 -4.65 -3.40
CA GLY A 288 -11.09 -5.00 -4.77
C GLY A 288 -9.59 -4.86 -5.08
N ILE A 289 -8.87 -4.04 -4.31
CA ILE A 289 -7.42 -3.89 -4.43
C ILE A 289 -6.69 -4.57 -3.26
N ASN A 290 -7.19 -4.41 -2.03
CA ASN A 290 -6.53 -4.91 -0.84
C ASN A 290 -6.46 -6.44 -0.80
N GLU A 291 -7.53 -7.15 -1.15
CA GLU A 291 -7.49 -8.61 -1.02
C GLU A 291 -6.50 -9.28 -1.99
N PRO A 292 -6.43 -8.91 -3.29
CA PRO A 292 -5.36 -9.38 -4.17
C PRO A 292 -3.95 -9.03 -3.67
N VAL A 293 -3.75 -7.84 -3.07
CA VAL A 293 -2.46 -7.43 -2.48
C VAL A 293 -2.09 -8.35 -1.31
N VAL A 294 -3.00 -8.58 -0.36
CA VAL A 294 -2.74 -9.46 0.78
C VAL A 294 -2.44 -10.89 0.33
N ARG A 295 -3.20 -11.41 -0.65
CA ARG A 295 -2.95 -12.75 -1.22
C ARG A 295 -1.60 -12.82 -1.93
N ARG A 296 -1.17 -11.74 -2.60
CA ARG A 296 0.17 -11.65 -3.19
C ARG A 296 1.24 -11.75 -2.11
N SER A 297 1.16 -10.94 -1.06
CA SER A 297 2.11 -11.00 0.06
C SER A 297 2.14 -12.39 0.70
N ALA A 298 0.98 -13.01 0.92
CA ALA A 298 0.86 -14.36 1.43
C ALA A 298 1.56 -15.39 0.52
N SER A 299 1.38 -15.31 -0.80
CA SER A 299 2.02 -16.20 -1.76
C SER A 299 3.55 -16.03 -1.80
N LEU A 300 4.05 -14.78 -1.76
CA LEU A 300 5.47 -14.47 -1.80
C LEU A 300 6.21 -14.86 -0.51
N LEU A 301 5.53 -14.77 0.63
CA LEU A 301 6.11 -15.00 1.96
C LEU A 301 5.75 -16.36 2.55
N GLY A 302 4.90 -17.14 1.88
CA GLY A 302 4.50 -18.48 2.31
C GLY A 302 3.65 -18.50 3.58
N TRP A 303 2.72 -17.56 3.73
CA TRP A 303 1.81 -17.53 4.88
C TRP A 303 0.82 -18.70 4.84
N ASN A 304 0.43 -19.22 6.01
CA ASN A 304 -0.61 -20.25 6.12
C ASN A 304 -2.03 -19.66 5.97
N LEU A 305 -2.28 -18.98 4.86
CA LEU A 305 -3.51 -18.23 4.59
C LEU A 305 -4.43 -19.04 3.65
N ALA A 306 -5.58 -19.47 4.16
CA ALA A 306 -6.63 -20.10 3.38
C ALA A 306 -7.47 -19.07 2.61
N SER A 307 -7.92 -18.02 3.31
CA SER A 307 -8.69 -16.94 2.70
C SER A 307 -8.44 -15.61 3.39
N TYR A 308 -8.62 -14.51 2.65
CA TYR A 308 -8.61 -13.16 3.20
C TYR A 308 -9.81 -12.37 2.70
N HIS A 309 -10.56 -11.78 3.62
CA HIS A 309 -11.78 -11.06 3.30
C HIS A 309 -11.79 -9.69 3.97
N GLU A 310 -11.98 -8.63 3.19
CA GLU A 310 -12.14 -7.28 3.72
C GLU A 310 -13.60 -6.82 3.65
N ARG A 311 -14.17 -6.45 4.80
CA ARG A 311 -15.61 -6.21 4.93
C ARG A 311 -15.91 -4.96 5.75
N GLN A 312 -16.99 -4.28 5.42
CA GLN A 312 -17.52 -3.16 6.21
C GLN A 312 -18.47 -3.66 7.27
N ALA A 313 -18.18 -3.42 8.55
CA ALA A 313 -19.08 -3.78 9.63
C ALA A 313 -20.29 -2.83 9.66
N THR A 314 -21.50 -3.39 9.77
CA THR A 314 -22.76 -2.62 9.80
C THR A 314 -23.55 -2.75 11.11
N GLY A 315 -23.05 -3.56 12.03
CA GLY A 315 -23.58 -3.71 13.39
C GLY A 315 -24.29 -5.05 13.63
N LYS A 316 -24.76 -5.26 14.87
CA LYS A 316 -25.44 -6.50 15.29
C LYS A 316 -26.97 -6.40 15.07
N GLY A 317 -27.64 -7.55 15.06
CA GLY A 317 -29.11 -7.65 14.98
C GLY A 317 -29.71 -7.21 13.63
N PHE A 318 -31.03 -7.07 13.59
CA PHE A 318 -31.77 -6.77 12.35
C PHE A 318 -31.37 -5.43 11.72
N GLY A 319 -31.12 -4.40 12.52
CA GLY A 319 -30.66 -3.10 12.01
C GLY A 319 -29.32 -3.18 11.26
N GLY A 320 -28.42 -4.06 11.71
CA GLY A 320 -27.16 -4.33 11.00
C GLY A 320 -27.39 -4.99 9.63
N LEU A 321 -28.34 -5.93 9.53
CA LEU A 321 -28.70 -6.59 8.28
C LEU A 321 -29.23 -5.58 7.25
N VAL A 322 -30.17 -4.73 7.66
CA VAL A 322 -30.74 -3.70 6.77
C VAL A 322 -29.65 -2.78 6.23
N LYS A 323 -28.72 -2.35 7.08
CA LYS A 323 -27.57 -1.53 6.67
C LYS A 323 -26.64 -2.28 5.70
N ALA A 324 -26.38 -3.57 5.94
CA ALA A 324 -25.54 -4.38 5.05
C ALA A 324 -26.16 -4.57 3.67
N LEU A 325 -27.47 -4.83 3.61
CA LEU A 325 -28.20 -4.95 2.34
C LEU A 325 -28.22 -3.63 1.58
N ALA A 326 -28.49 -2.51 2.26
CA ALA A 326 -28.44 -1.18 1.66
C ALA A 326 -27.05 -0.83 1.12
N LEU A 327 -25.99 -1.17 1.86
CA LEU A 327 -24.62 -0.98 1.43
C LEU A 327 -24.28 -1.84 0.21
N SER A 328 -24.67 -3.12 0.22
CA SER A 328 -24.44 -4.03 -0.91
C SER A 328 -25.14 -3.57 -2.18
N LEU A 329 -26.40 -3.11 -2.07
CA LEU A 329 -27.15 -2.57 -3.20
C LEU A 329 -26.51 -1.27 -3.72
N SER A 330 -26.18 -0.33 -2.83
CA SER A 330 -25.54 0.94 -3.19
C SER A 330 -24.21 0.73 -3.90
N PHE A 331 -23.39 -0.21 -3.41
CA PHE A 331 -22.10 -0.54 -4.02
C PHE A 331 -22.27 -1.08 -5.44
N THR A 332 -23.19 -2.05 -5.61
CA THR A 332 -23.51 -2.65 -6.91
C THR A 332 -24.01 -1.61 -7.91
N MET A 333 -24.96 -0.75 -7.47
CA MET A 333 -25.49 0.33 -8.30
C MET A 333 -24.41 1.38 -8.64
N GLY A 334 -23.52 1.69 -7.70
CA GLY A 334 -22.41 2.62 -7.89
C GLY A 334 -21.44 2.15 -8.97
N ILE A 335 -21.03 0.87 -8.93
CA ILE A 335 -20.18 0.28 -9.99
C ILE A 335 -20.91 0.29 -11.34
N ALA A 336 -22.18 -0.13 -11.38
CA ALA A 336 -22.96 -0.12 -12.61
C ALA A 336 -23.09 1.31 -13.20
N ALA A 337 -23.23 2.32 -12.34
CA ALA A 337 -23.31 3.71 -12.75
C ALA A 337 -22.01 4.22 -13.40
N LEU A 338 -20.84 3.76 -12.94
CA LEU A 338 -19.54 4.09 -13.55
C LEU A 338 -19.35 3.46 -14.93
N ALA A 339 -20.05 2.36 -15.24
CA ALA A 339 -20.05 1.77 -16.58
C ALA A 339 -20.90 2.57 -17.60
N ILE A 340 -21.78 3.48 -17.14
CA ILE A 340 -22.67 4.28 -17.98
C ILE A 340 -22.07 5.67 -18.21
N GLY A 341 -21.54 5.92 -19.41
CA GLY A 341 -20.78 7.15 -19.74
C GLY A 341 -21.42 8.49 -19.30
N PRO A 342 -22.70 8.77 -19.62
CA PRO A 342 -23.36 10.01 -19.17
C PRO A 342 -23.44 10.14 -17.65
N LEU A 343 -23.74 9.05 -16.95
CA LEU A 343 -23.86 9.03 -15.49
C LEU A 343 -22.50 9.17 -14.83
N ARG A 344 -21.49 8.46 -15.32
CA ARG A 344 -20.08 8.64 -14.94
C ARG A 344 -19.65 10.10 -15.04
N ARG A 345 -19.93 10.77 -16.17
CA ARG A 345 -19.61 12.20 -16.37
C ARG A 345 -20.32 13.11 -15.37
N ALA A 346 -21.58 12.82 -15.04
CA ALA A 346 -22.34 13.57 -14.05
C ALA A 346 -21.79 13.40 -12.63
N ILE A 347 -21.42 12.16 -12.25
CA ILE A 347 -20.78 11.86 -10.95
C ILE A 347 -19.45 12.61 -10.82
N ARG A 348 -18.62 12.60 -11.87
CA ARG A 348 -17.31 13.27 -11.87
C ARG A 348 -17.39 14.76 -11.54
N ARG A 349 -18.45 15.45 -11.99
CA ARG A 349 -18.65 16.89 -11.72
C ARG A 349 -18.93 17.22 -10.25
N ARG A 350 -19.28 16.22 -9.43
CA ARG A 350 -19.57 16.39 -7.99
C ARG A 350 -18.42 15.91 -7.09
N LEU A 351 -17.34 15.41 -7.68
CA LEU A 351 -16.18 14.90 -6.97
C LEU A 351 -15.02 15.91 -7.05
N PRO A 352 -14.06 15.87 -6.11
CA PRO A 352 -12.92 16.78 -6.11
C PRO A 352 -12.12 16.76 -7.41
N ALA A 353 -11.59 17.90 -7.83
CA ALA A 353 -10.74 18.00 -9.00
C ALA A 353 -9.31 17.49 -8.72
N GLN A 354 -8.56 17.16 -9.78
CA GLN A 354 -7.18 16.69 -9.64
C GLN A 354 -6.32 17.75 -8.94
N GLY A 355 -5.63 17.34 -7.86
CA GLY A 355 -4.83 18.25 -7.02
C GLY A 355 -5.58 18.82 -5.81
N GLU A 356 -6.89 18.61 -5.70
CA GLU A 356 -7.71 18.90 -4.51
C GLU A 356 -7.84 17.66 -3.61
N GLY A 357 -7.99 17.89 -2.31
CA GLY A 357 -8.22 16.86 -1.30
C GLY A 357 -8.74 17.49 0.00
N PRO A 358 -8.94 16.71 1.07
CA PRO A 358 -9.45 17.23 2.34
C PRO A 358 -8.52 18.32 2.90
N ASP A 359 -9.13 19.33 3.54
CA ASP A 359 -8.41 20.39 4.24
C ASP A 359 -7.64 19.86 5.45
N GLU A 360 -6.78 20.70 6.02
CA GLU A 360 -5.91 20.32 7.14
C GLU A 360 -6.70 19.86 8.38
N GLU A 361 -7.80 20.54 8.71
CA GLU A 361 -8.63 20.20 9.87
C GLU A 361 -9.27 18.81 9.71
N ALA A 362 -9.84 18.51 8.54
CA ALA A 362 -10.40 17.19 8.25
C ALA A 362 -9.34 16.08 8.29
N ARG A 363 -8.10 16.38 7.88
CA ARG A 363 -6.98 15.43 7.92
C ARG A 363 -6.49 15.16 9.34
N GLU A 364 -6.34 16.20 10.16
CA GLU A 364 -5.81 16.08 11.52
C GLU A 364 -6.85 15.56 12.53
N SER A 365 -8.13 15.84 12.32
CA SER A 365 -9.23 15.32 13.16
C SER A 365 -9.75 13.95 12.71
N GLY A 366 -9.32 13.48 11.53
CA GLY A 366 -9.70 12.19 10.97
C GLY A 366 -9.18 11.01 11.79
N PHE A 367 -9.74 9.83 11.56
CA PHE A 367 -9.31 8.60 12.21
C PHE A 367 -9.77 7.36 11.45
N PHE A 368 -9.23 6.20 11.79
CA PHE A 368 -9.77 4.92 11.36
C PHE A 368 -9.58 3.83 12.41
N LYS A 369 -10.44 2.81 12.38
CA LYS A 369 -10.34 1.61 13.21
C LYS A 369 -10.64 0.39 12.37
N GLN A 370 -9.71 -0.55 12.35
CA GLN A 370 -9.84 -1.84 11.67
C GLN A 370 -9.55 -2.97 12.67
N THR A 371 -10.25 -4.08 12.52
CA THR A 371 -10.03 -5.29 13.32
C THR A 371 -9.83 -6.46 12.38
N LEU A 372 -8.71 -7.16 12.52
CA LEU A 372 -8.47 -8.41 11.83
C LEU A 372 -8.67 -9.57 12.79
N ILE A 373 -9.32 -10.62 12.30
CA ILE A 373 -9.63 -11.83 13.05
C ILE A 373 -9.13 -13.01 12.22
N ALA A 374 -8.25 -13.83 12.79
CA ALA A 374 -7.86 -15.11 12.19
C ALA A 374 -8.71 -16.24 12.77
N LEU A 375 -9.26 -17.06 11.88
CA LEU A 375 -10.09 -18.21 12.18
C LEU A 375 -9.37 -19.49 11.75
N ASP A 376 -9.46 -20.55 12.56
CA ASP A 376 -9.03 -21.88 12.15
C ASP A 376 -10.04 -22.53 11.17
N ALA A 377 -9.74 -23.74 10.70
CA ALA A 377 -10.60 -24.49 9.80
C ALA A 377 -12.00 -24.82 10.40
N GLY A 378 -12.15 -24.79 11.73
CA GLY A 378 -13.43 -24.94 12.41
C GLY A 378 -14.21 -23.64 12.57
N GLY A 379 -13.68 -22.51 12.09
CA GLY A 379 -14.27 -21.18 12.23
C GLY A 379 -14.07 -20.57 13.62
N LYS A 380 -13.19 -21.14 14.46
CA LYS A 380 -12.89 -20.61 15.79
C LYS A 380 -11.84 -19.51 15.68
N GLU A 381 -12.08 -18.40 16.36
CA GLU A 381 -11.09 -17.32 16.48
C GLU A 381 -9.85 -17.79 17.23
N VAL A 382 -8.68 -17.62 16.59
CA VAL A 382 -7.38 -18.02 17.13
C VAL A 382 -6.56 -16.80 17.53
N SER A 383 -6.66 -15.71 16.77
CA SER A 383 -5.97 -14.45 17.08
C SER A 383 -6.74 -13.24 16.55
N ARG A 384 -6.44 -12.08 17.13
CA ARG A 384 -7.08 -10.80 16.79
C ARG A 384 -6.07 -9.66 16.82
N VAL A 385 -6.08 -8.83 15.78
CA VAL A 385 -5.27 -7.61 15.67
C VAL A 385 -6.19 -6.41 15.49
N ARG A 386 -5.86 -5.28 16.13
CA ARG A 386 -6.56 -4.01 15.93
C ARG A 386 -5.58 -2.98 15.39
N VAL A 387 -5.91 -2.41 14.24
CA VAL A 387 -5.15 -1.33 13.61
C VAL A 387 -5.96 -0.04 13.76
N ARG A 388 -5.31 1.04 14.18
CA ARG A 388 -5.96 2.33 14.41
C ARG A 388 -5.04 3.46 13.97
N GLY A 389 -5.61 4.49 13.39
CA GLY A 389 -4.94 5.76 13.11
C GLY A 389 -5.74 6.93 13.66
N ASN A 390 -5.03 8.02 13.96
CA ASN A 390 -5.54 9.27 14.50
C ASN A 390 -5.42 10.43 13.50
N LYS A 391 -5.29 10.09 12.21
CA LYS A 391 -5.39 10.99 11.08
C LYS A 391 -6.38 10.40 10.11
N ASP A 392 -6.84 11.21 9.16
CA ASP A 392 -7.68 10.70 8.09
C ASP A 392 -6.94 9.56 7.33
N PRO A 393 -7.66 8.49 6.95
CA PRO A 393 -7.08 7.38 6.24
C PRO A 393 -6.49 7.79 4.89
N GLY A 394 -7.22 8.62 4.13
CA GLY A 394 -6.89 8.92 2.73
C GLY A 394 -5.53 9.60 2.54
N TYR A 395 -5.17 10.53 3.41
CA TYR A 395 -4.05 11.44 3.18
C TYR A 395 -3.10 11.57 4.36
N GLY A 396 -3.59 11.96 5.54
CA GLY A 396 -2.75 12.15 6.71
C GLY A 396 -2.07 10.84 7.15
N ALA A 397 -2.83 9.74 7.23
CA ALA A 397 -2.26 8.43 7.51
C ALA A 397 -1.45 7.88 6.33
N THR A 398 -1.92 8.05 5.09
CA THR A 398 -1.21 7.63 3.89
C THR A 398 0.17 8.28 3.74
N ALA A 399 0.30 9.57 4.07
CA ALA A 399 1.57 10.28 3.99
C ALA A 399 2.61 9.71 4.95
N VAL A 400 2.18 9.38 6.18
CA VAL A 400 3.00 8.66 7.16
C VAL A 400 3.37 7.29 6.61
N MET A 401 2.39 6.51 6.13
CA MET A 401 2.63 5.14 5.65
C MET A 401 3.63 5.10 4.49
N LEU A 402 3.50 5.97 3.48
CA LEU A 402 4.46 6.01 2.38
C LEU A 402 5.84 6.43 2.86
N GLY A 403 5.91 7.45 3.73
CA GLY A 403 7.17 7.94 4.28
C GLY A 403 7.89 6.94 5.18
N GLU A 404 7.17 6.04 5.87
CA GLU A 404 7.75 4.94 6.64
C GLU A 404 8.04 3.68 5.80
N CYS A 405 7.39 3.54 4.63
CA CYS A 405 7.72 2.48 3.67
C CYS A 405 9.00 2.80 2.90
N ALA A 406 9.25 4.09 2.64
CA ALA A 406 10.48 4.62 2.07
C ALA A 406 11.62 4.59 3.10
#